data_AF-A0A1H8FLA9-F1
#
_entry.id   AF-A0A1H8FLA9-F1
#
_cell.length_a   1.000
_cell.length_b   1.000
_cell.length_c   1.000
_cell.angle_alpha   90.00
_cell.angle_beta   90.00
_cell.angle_gamma   90.00
#
_symmetry.space_group_name_H-M   'P 1'
#
loop_
_entity.id
_entity.type
_entity.pdbx_description
1 polymer ?
#
loop_
_entity_poly.entity_id
_entity_poly.type
_entity_poly.pdbx_seq_one_letter_code
_entity_poly.pdbx_strand_id
1 'polypeptide(L)' 'MKSLLMFAGLGLIAATPALAIREPKPEPAPVASESQAAPAKPTRYCVMTEATGSRIRHKTCMTRAEWLNEGFDPLKK' A
#
# COMPACT_ATOMS: atom_id res chain seq x y z
N MET A 1 -28.46 -59.49 31.53
CA MET A 1 -27.77 -58.31 32.07
C MET A 1 -28.65 -57.73 33.16
N LYS A 2 -28.23 -57.84 34.44
CA LYS A 2 -29.06 -57.54 35.61
C LYS A 2 -29.14 -56.02 35.80
N SER A 3 -30.35 -55.52 35.93
CA SER A 3 -30.72 -54.11 36.13
C SER A 3 -30.49 -53.65 37.58
N LEU A 4 -29.97 -52.43 37.74
CA LEU A 4 -29.85 -51.59 38.96
C LEU A 4 -29.68 -50.15 38.40
N LEU A 5 -30.25 -49.02 38.83
CA LEU A 5 -30.93 -48.57 40.04
C LEU A 5 -31.62 -47.22 39.77
N MET A 6 -32.76 -47.01 40.44
CA MET A 6 -33.25 -45.83 41.16
C MET A 6 -33.08 -44.40 40.60
N PHE A 7 -34.24 -43.77 40.36
CA PHE A 7 -34.51 -42.34 40.45
C PHE A 7 -34.41 -41.85 41.91
N ALA A 8 -33.67 -40.76 42.17
CA ALA A 8 -34.01 -39.75 43.20
C ALA A 8 -32.90 -38.68 43.29
N GLY A 9 -33.26 -37.40 43.17
CA GLY A 9 -32.38 -36.30 43.53
C GLY A 9 -32.56 -35.05 42.69
N LEU A 10 -33.73 -34.39 42.81
CA LEU A 10 -33.96 -33.06 42.25
C LEU A 10 -33.20 -32.03 43.10
N GLY A 11 -31.92 -31.81 42.78
CA GLY A 11 -31.11 -30.76 43.39
C GLY A 11 -31.50 -29.39 42.83
N LEU A 12 -31.98 -28.49 43.69
CA LEU A 12 -32.18 -27.08 43.34
C LEU A 12 -30.83 -26.46 43.00
N ILE A 13 -30.64 -26.09 41.73
CA ILE A 13 -29.48 -25.34 41.26
C ILE A 13 -29.78 -23.86 41.50
N ALA A 14 -29.11 -23.26 42.48
CA ALA A 14 -29.18 -21.82 42.71
C ALA A 14 -28.53 -21.09 41.53
N ALA A 15 -29.33 -20.37 40.74
CA ALA A 15 -28.84 -19.55 39.64
C ALA A 15 -28.20 -18.27 40.20
N THR A 16 -26.87 -18.20 40.21
CA THR A 16 -26.15 -16.93 40.35
C THR A 16 -26.15 -16.20 39.01
N PRO A 17 -26.57 -14.92 38.93
CA PRO A 17 -26.43 -14.15 37.70
C PRO A 17 -24.95 -13.86 37.47
N ALA A 18 -24.41 -14.39 36.37
CA ALA A 18 -23.10 -14.02 35.87
C ALA A 18 -23.15 -12.56 35.40
N LEU A 19 -22.51 -11.65 36.15
CA LEU A 19 -22.27 -10.29 35.71
C LEU A 19 -21.23 -10.34 34.59
N ALA A 20 -21.67 -10.16 33.35
CA ALA A 20 -20.78 -10.03 32.20
C ALA A 20 -20.00 -8.72 32.31
N ILE A 21 -18.72 -8.81 32.67
CA ILE A 21 -17.77 -7.70 32.59
C ILE A 21 -17.64 -7.37 31.10
N ARG A 22 -18.10 -6.19 30.70
CA ARG A 22 -17.92 -5.70 29.33
C ARG A 22 -16.44 -5.38 29.14
N GLU A 23 -15.79 -6.12 28.26
CA GLU A 23 -14.44 -5.81 27.81
C GLU A 23 -14.42 -4.40 27.17
N PRO A 24 -13.41 -3.57 27.46
CA PRO A 24 -13.30 -2.25 26.87
C PRO A 24 -13.15 -2.39 25.33
N LYS A 25 -14.04 -1.71 24.62
CA LYS A 25 -14.04 -1.63 23.15
C LYS A 25 -12.69 -1.03 22.69
N PRO A 26 -11.97 -1.65 21.75
CA PRO A 26 -10.74 -1.07 21.23
C PRO A 26 -11.03 0.28 20.55
N GLU A 27 -10.29 1.29 20.99
CA GLU A 27 -10.28 2.65 20.44
C GLU A 27 -9.84 2.59 18.95
N PRO A 28 -10.50 3.32 18.03
CA PRO A 28 -10.04 3.37 16.64
C PRO A 28 -8.63 3.96 16.57
N ALA A 29 -7.71 3.25 15.91
CA ALA A 29 -6.37 3.75 15.64
C ALA A 29 -6.45 5.03 14.78
N PRO A 30 -5.56 6.02 15.01
CA PRO A 30 -5.52 7.22 14.19
C PRO A 30 -5.21 6.84 12.73
N VAL A 31 -6.08 7.26 11.82
CA VAL A 31 -5.84 7.16 10.37
C VAL A 31 -4.62 8.01 10.00
N ALA A 32 -3.64 7.37 9.38
CA ALA A 32 -2.44 8.05 8.90
C ALA A 32 -2.83 9.18 7.94
N SER A 33 -2.35 10.40 8.21
CA SER A 33 -2.49 11.53 7.28
C SER A 33 -1.87 11.17 5.94
N GLU A 34 -2.59 11.48 4.86
CA GLU A 34 -2.08 11.37 3.49
C GLU A 34 -0.72 12.07 3.39
N SER A 35 0.29 11.28 3.07
CA SER A 35 1.62 11.78 2.74
C SER A 35 1.48 12.61 1.46
N GLN A 36 1.71 13.93 1.54
CA GLN A 36 1.73 14.80 0.37
C GLN A 36 2.76 14.24 -0.62
N ALA A 37 2.26 13.77 -1.76
CA ALA A 37 3.10 13.21 -2.81
C ALA A 37 4.10 14.27 -3.27
N ALA A 38 5.40 13.93 -3.23
CA ALA A 38 6.45 14.80 -3.74
C ALA A 38 6.19 15.17 -5.21
N PRO A 39 6.55 16.38 -5.65
CA PRO A 39 6.32 16.81 -7.03
C PRO A 39 7.00 15.86 -8.01
N ALA A 40 6.28 15.51 -9.08
CA ALA A 40 6.79 14.62 -10.11
C ALA A 40 8.01 15.24 -10.80
N LYS A 41 9.07 14.44 -10.97
CA LYS A 41 10.27 14.87 -11.71
C LYS A 41 9.94 15.05 -13.20
N PRO A 42 10.53 16.05 -13.88
CA PRO A 42 10.28 16.26 -15.30
C PRO A 42 10.81 15.08 -16.15
N THR A 43 10.01 14.64 -17.11
CA THR A 43 10.40 13.60 -18.07
C THR A 43 11.53 14.10 -18.98
N ARG A 44 12.57 13.28 -19.13
CA ARG A 44 13.71 13.56 -20.02
C ARG A 44 13.73 12.57 -21.19
N TYR A 45 14.17 13.05 -22.34
CA TYR A 45 14.33 12.31 -23.58
C TYR A 45 15.80 12.28 -23.96
N CYS A 46 16.33 11.07 -24.17
CA CYS A 46 17.73 10.89 -24.49
C CYS A 46 17.92 10.59 -25.97
N VAL A 47 18.73 11.41 -26.63
CA VAL A 47 19.10 11.26 -28.04
C VAL A 47 20.56 10.82 -28.10
N MET A 48 20.85 9.83 -28.95
CA MET A 48 22.21 9.38 -29.22
C MET A 48 22.71 10.09 -30.48
N THR A 49 23.82 10.81 -30.40
CA THR A 49 24.44 11.49 -31.54
C THR A 49 25.78 10.85 -31.86
N GLU A 50 26.02 10.60 -33.15
CA GLU A 50 27.32 10.19 -33.66
C GLU A 50 28.11 11.45 -34.04
N ALA A 51 29.21 11.73 -33.34
CA ALA A 51 30.08 12.84 -33.73
C ALA A 51 30.83 12.45 -35.00
N THR A 52 30.78 13.31 -36.03
CA THR A 52 31.38 13.02 -37.34
C THR A 52 32.88 12.74 -37.18
N GLY A 53 33.36 11.62 -37.71
CA GLY A 53 34.77 11.21 -37.59
C GLY A 53 35.14 10.51 -36.27
N SER A 54 34.19 10.33 -35.34
CA SER A 54 34.38 9.53 -34.12
C SER A 54 33.45 8.32 -34.13
N ARG A 55 33.92 7.18 -33.63
CA ARG A 55 33.09 5.99 -33.39
C ARG A 55 32.36 6.05 -32.04
N ILE A 56 32.62 7.07 -31.25
CA ILE A 56 32.04 7.23 -29.92
C ILE A 56 30.67 7.93 -30.05
N ARG A 57 29.64 7.27 -29.53
CA ARG A 57 28.29 7.84 -29.45
C ARG A 57 28.16 8.69 -28.19
N HIS A 58 27.60 9.89 -28.35
CA HIS A 58 27.26 10.76 -27.24
C HIS A 58 25.78 10.64 -26.91
N LYS A 59 25.44 10.62 -25.62
CA LYS A 59 24.05 10.57 -25.13
C LYS A 59 23.71 11.90 -24.48
N THR A 60 22.77 12.63 -25.07
CA THR A 60 22.26 13.89 -24.50
C THR A 60 20.84 13.66 -24.03
N CYS A 61 20.56 13.95 -22.75
CA CYS A 61 19.24 13.76 -22.14
C CYS A 61 18.68 15.10 -21.67
N MET A 62 17.65 15.60 -22.35
CA MET A 62 17.02 16.89 -22.05
C MET A 62 15.50 16.72 -21.92
N THR A 63 14.83 17.64 -21.24
CA THR A 63 13.36 17.73 -21.26
C THR A 63 12.88 18.08 -22.67
N ARG A 64 11.59 17.87 -22.96
CA ARG A 64 11.05 18.26 -24.27
C ARG A 64 11.19 19.75 -24.53
N ALA A 65 10.95 20.59 -23.53
CA ALA A 65 11.07 22.04 -23.68
C ALA A 65 12.51 22.45 -24.03
N GLU A 66 13.49 21.86 -23.35
CA GLU A 66 14.91 22.06 -23.65
C GLU A 66 15.26 21.62 -25.08
N TRP A 67 14.78 20.46 -25.54
CA TRP A 67 14.99 20.03 -26.92
C TRP A 67 14.36 20.98 -27.97
N LEU A 68 13.14 21.47 -27.68
CA LEU A 68 12.46 22.42 -28.56
C LEU A 68 13.23 23.74 -28.66
N ASN A 69 13.93 24.17 -27.60
CA ASN A 69 14.82 25.33 -27.64
C ASN A 69 16.03 25.09 -28.56
N GLU A 70 16.51 23.83 -28.66
CA GLU A 70 17.53 23.41 -29.63
C GLU A 70 16.97 23.21 -31.05
N GLY A 71 15.66 23.43 -31.27
CA GLY A 71 15.00 23.25 -32.56
C GLY A 71 14.73 21.79 -32.94
N PHE A 72 14.79 20.86 -31.99
CA PHE A 72 14.56 19.43 -32.20
C PHE A 72 13.37 18.95 -31.36
N ASP A 73 12.45 18.16 -31.92
CA ASP A 73 11.35 17.54 -31.14
C ASP A 73 11.57 16.03 -31.02
N PRO A 74 11.97 15.50 -29.84
CA PRO A 74 12.25 14.07 -29.66
C PRO A 74 11.02 13.17 -29.80
N LEU A 75 9.81 13.74 -29.90
CA LEU A 75 8.57 12.99 -30.07
C LEU A 75 8.03 12.98 -31.51
N LYS A 76 8.55 13.84 -32.39
CA LYS A 76 8.20 13.82 -33.82
C LYS A 76 9.17 12.88 -34.52
N LYS A 77 8.71 11.65 -34.78
CA LYS A 77 9.42 10.68 -35.63
C LYS A 77 9.32 11.06 -37.09
#